data_AF-A0A524F8T6-F1
#
_entry.id   AF-A0A524F8T6-F1
#
_cell.length_a   1.000
_cell.length_b   1.000
_cell.length_c   1.000
_cell.angle_alpha   90.00
_cell.angle_beta   90.00
_cell.angle_gamma   90.00
#
_symmetry.space_group_name_H-M   'P 1'
#
loop_
_entity.id
_entity.type
_entity.pdbx_description
1 polymer ?
#
loop_
_entity_poly.entity_id
_entity_poly.type
_entity_poly.pdbx_seq_one_letter_code
_entity_poly.pdbx_strand_id
1 'polypeptide(L)'
;MTIIEENNNKELTYKKLILTSIFLFVNILILLFLFSLYFKFGATPIIIFLIFLFAFLMLFTPFLRRKRKSLYSRIFPDKKNAKEMQRRQKEFIRTRVEPNLPQQKEIKSVDLKIRPIGRTKQLIKKCPNCGMILGSFVKKCPACGKSIID
;
A
#
# COMPACT_ATOMS: atom_id res chain seq x y z
N MET A 1 -22.07 -16.67 -4.58
CA MET A 1 -20.76 -16.84 -3.89
C MET A 1 -20.47 -15.72 -2.88
N THR A 2 -21.48 -14.95 -2.43
CA THR A 2 -21.32 -13.74 -1.60
C THR A 2 -21.77 -13.92 -0.15
N ILE A 3 -22.71 -14.84 0.12
CA ILE A 3 -23.30 -15.04 1.46
C ILE A 3 -22.34 -15.76 2.41
N ILE A 4 -21.49 -16.65 1.88
CA ILE A 4 -20.52 -17.42 2.68
C ILE A 4 -19.36 -16.53 3.17
N GLU A 5 -18.90 -15.57 2.37
CA GLU A 5 -17.83 -14.65 2.78
C GLU A 5 -18.28 -13.67 3.88
N GLU A 6 -19.55 -13.29 3.90
CA GLU A 6 -20.06 -12.34 4.88
C GLU A 6 -20.17 -12.96 6.29
N ASN A 7 -20.57 -14.23 6.38
CA ASN A 7 -20.66 -14.94 7.67
C ASN A 7 -19.27 -15.18 8.30
N ASN A 8 -18.26 -15.52 7.49
CA ASN A 8 -16.91 -15.78 7.99
C ASN A 8 -16.25 -14.53 8.61
N ASN A 9 -16.53 -13.33 8.09
CA ASN A 9 -16.01 -12.07 8.65
C ASN A 9 -16.66 -11.68 9.98
N LYS A 10 -17.95 -11.98 10.17
CA LYS A 10 -18.66 -11.73 11.44
C LYS A 10 -18.11 -12.61 12.55
N GLU A 11 -17.82 -13.88 12.25
CA GLU A 11 -17.27 -14.85 13.21
C GLU A 11 -15.86 -14.48 13.70
N LEU A 12 -14.99 -14.02 12.80
CA LEU A 12 -13.63 -13.55 13.12
C LEU A 12 -13.63 -12.33 14.06
N THR A 13 -14.62 -11.45 13.89
CA THR A 13 -14.76 -10.24 14.71
C THR A 13 -15.26 -10.59 16.11
N TYR A 14 -16.20 -11.54 16.22
CA TYR A 14 -16.74 -12.01 17.51
C TYR A 14 -15.67 -12.75 18.33
N LYS A 15 -14.91 -13.66 17.70
CA LYS A 15 -13.79 -14.36 18.37
C LYS A 15 -12.76 -13.40 18.94
N LYS A 16 -12.43 -12.33 18.19
CA LYS A 16 -11.50 -11.29 18.65
C LYS A 16 -12.07 -10.52 19.86
N LEU A 17 -13.36 -10.18 19.83
CA LEU A 17 -14.04 -9.49 20.94
C LEU A 17 -14.10 -10.37 22.20
N ILE A 18 -14.46 -11.64 22.06
CA ILE A 18 -14.46 -12.60 23.17
C ILE A 18 -13.08 -12.72 23.79
N LEU A 19 -12.04 -12.93 22.97
CA LEU A 19 -10.68 -13.11 23.48
C LEU A 19 -10.16 -11.85 24.17
N THR A 20 -10.52 -10.68 23.65
CA THR A 20 -10.22 -9.39 24.31
C THR A 20 -10.96 -9.27 25.65
N SER A 21 -12.23 -9.67 25.71
CA SER A 21 -13.05 -9.65 26.92
C SER A 21 -12.49 -10.59 28.00
N ILE A 22 -12.15 -11.84 27.63
CA ILE A 22 -11.55 -12.83 28.53
C ILE A 22 -10.22 -12.29 29.10
N PHE A 23 -9.36 -11.74 28.24
CA PHE A 23 -8.09 -11.16 28.67
C PHE A 23 -8.30 -10.03 29.69
N LEU A 24 -9.28 -9.16 29.45
CA LEU A 24 -9.62 -8.06 30.35
C LEU A 24 -10.15 -8.57 31.70
N PHE A 25 -11.00 -9.60 31.67
CA PHE A 25 -11.57 -10.20 32.88
C PHE A 25 -10.50 -10.86 33.77
N VAL A 26 -9.60 -11.65 33.18
CA VAL A 26 -8.46 -12.26 33.90
C VAL A 26 -7.58 -11.17 34.53
N ASN A 27 -7.36 -10.06 33.83
CA ASN A 27 -6.53 -8.97 34.34
C ASN A 27 -7.20 -8.22 35.50
N ILE A 28 -8.52 -8.00 35.43
CA ILE A 28 -9.30 -7.46 36.56
C ILE A 28 -9.19 -8.36 37.78
N LEU A 29 -9.28 -9.68 37.60
CA LEU A 29 -9.12 -10.65 38.70
C LEU A 29 -7.73 -10.55 39.35
N ILE A 30 -6.67 -10.45 38.54
CA ILE A 30 -5.29 -10.27 39.03
C ILE A 30 -5.17 -8.96 39.81
N LEU A 31 -5.75 -7.86 39.30
CA LEU A 31 -5.78 -6.57 39.99
C LEU A 31 -6.48 -6.65 41.35
N LEU A 32 -7.65 -7.30 41.39
CA LEU A 32 -8.44 -7.49 42.62
C LEU A 32 -7.67 -8.31 43.65
N PHE A 33 -6.95 -9.34 43.21
CA PHE A 33 -6.10 -10.16 44.06
C PHE A 33 -4.93 -9.36 44.65
N LEU A 34 -4.21 -8.59 43.83
CA LEU A 34 -3.15 -7.69 44.27
C LEU A 34 -3.67 -6.65 45.27
N PHE A 35 -4.87 -6.12 45.04
CA PHE A 35 -5.53 -5.18 45.95
C PHE A 35 -5.90 -5.82 47.30
N SER A 36 -6.36 -7.07 47.30
CA SER A 36 -6.59 -7.81 48.56
C SER A 36 -5.28 -8.04 49.34
N LEU A 37 -4.19 -8.33 48.61
CA LEU A 37 -2.87 -8.54 49.18
C LEU A 37 -2.31 -7.24 49.78
N TYR A 38 -2.58 -6.09 49.14
CA TYR A 38 -2.27 -4.77 49.67
C TYR A 38 -2.87 -4.54 51.06
N PHE A 39 -4.17 -4.82 51.22
CA PHE A 39 -4.84 -4.65 52.52
C PHE A 39 -4.24 -5.53 53.63
N LYS A 40 -3.66 -6.68 53.28
CA LYS A 40 -3.10 -7.60 54.27
C LYS A 40 -1.67 -7.27 54.69
N PHE A 41 -0.82 -6.82 53.77
CA PHE A 41 0.61 -6.70 54.02
C PHE A 41 1.09 -5.30 54.44
N GLY A 42 0.21 -4.29 54.41
CA GLY A 42 0.54 -2.94 54.91
C GLY A 42 1.75 -2.30 54.20
N ALA A 43 2.07 -2.76 52.99
CA ALA A 43 3.19 -2.27 52.23
C ALA A 43 2.96 -0.81 51.82
N THR A 44 4.05 -0.07 51.61
CA THR A 44 3.98 1.38 51.31
C THR A 44 3.05 1.62 50.12
N PRO A 45 1.98 2.42 50.28
CA PRO A 45 0.91 2.56 49.28
C PRO A 45 1.42 3.04 47.92
N ILE A 46 2.52 3.80 47.93
CA ILE A 46 3.13 4.40 46.74
C ILE A 46 3.70 3.34 45.78
N ILE A 47 4.44 2.34 46.29
CA ILE A 47 5.10 1.34 45.44
C ILE A 47 4.05 0.48 44.73
N ILE A 48 2.99 0.11 45.44
CA ILE A 48 1.90 -0.71 44.90
C ILE A 48 1.07 0.08 43.90
N PHE A 49 0.78 1.35 44.17
CA PHE A 49 0.13 2.23 43.20
C PHE A 49 0.93 2.33 41.90
N LEU A 50 2.27 2.42 42.00
CA LEU A 50 3.15 2.47 40.83
C LEU A 50 3.09 1.17 40.00
N ILE A 51 3.12 0.02 40.67
CA ILE A 51 2.99 -1.30 40.03
C ILE A 51 1.61 -1.43 39.36
N PHE A 52 0.56 -0.95 40.02
CA PHE A 52 -0.81 -0.98 39.51
C PHE A 52 -0.97 -0.10 38.27
N LEU A 53 -0.43 1.13 38.31
CA LEU A 53 -0.41 2.04 37.17
C LEU A 53 0.34 1.40 35.98
N PHE A 54 1.48 0.76 36.25
CA PHE A 54 2.27 0.08 35.23
C PHE A 54 1.52 -1.11 34.61
N ALA A 55 0.91 -1.96 35.44
CA ALA A 55 0.08 -3.09 34.98
C ALA A 55 -1.11 -2.61 34.15
N PHE A 56 -1.75 -1.51 34.57
CA PHE A 56 -2.82 -0.86 33.83
C PHE A 56 -2.33 -0.35 32.47
N LEU A 57 -1.21 0.37 32.40
CA LEU A 57 -0.64 0.84 31.13
C LEU A 57 -0.31 -0.32 30.17
N MET A 58 0.21 -1.44 30.69
CA MET A 58 0.43 -2.68 29.93
C MET A 58 -0.89 -3.22 29.33
N LEU A 59 -1.98 -3.16 30.10
CA LEU A 59 -3.35 -3.53 29.68
C LEU A 59 -3.87 -2.69 28.53
N PHE A 60 -3.60 -1.39 28.55
CA PHE A 60 -4.01 -0.46 27.50
C PHE A 60 -3.13 -0.52 26.26
N THR A 61 -1.93 -1.10 26.35
CA THR A 61 -0.99 -1.21 25.24
C THR A 61 -1.57 -1.88 23.97
N PRO A 62 -2.28 -3.03 24.02
CA PRO A 62 -2.92 -3.61 22.84
C PRO A 62 -4.04 -2.73 22.26
N PHE A 63 -4.69 -1.89 23.08
CA PHE A 63 -5.73 -0.97 22.64
C PHE A 63 -5.14 0.30 22.00
N LEU A 64 -4.02 0.81 22.54
CA LEU A 64 -3.28 1.94 21.98
C LEU A 64 -2.44 1.58 20.75
N ARG A 65 -2.28 0.28 20.43
CA ARG A 65 -1.83 -0.16 19.10
C ARG A 65 -2.93 0.11 18.06
N ARG A 66 -3.24 1.40 17.84
CA ARG A 66 -3.90 1.89 16.63
C ARG A 66 -3.17 1.27 15.46
N LYS A 67 -3.91 0.59 14.58
CA LYS A 67 -3.40 -0.05 13.36
C LYS A 67 -2.62 0.98 12.53
N ARG A 68 -1.34 1.20 12.83
CA ARG A 68 -0.45 1.94 11.96
C ARG A 68 -0.26 1.05 10.75
N LYS A 69 -0.92 1.41 9.65
CA LYS A 69 -0.68 0.79 8.34
C LYS A 69 0.83 0.77 8.16
N SER A 70 1.41 -0.40 7.93
CA SER A 70 2.85 -0.50 7.70
C SER A 70 3.21 0.45 6.56
N LEU A 71 4.35 1.13 6.65
CA LEU A 71 4.84 2.02 5.58
C LEU A 71 4.76 1.35 4.21
N TYR A 72 5.06 0.05 4.18
CA TYR A 72 4.96 -0.81 3.00
C TYR A 72 3.54 -0.86 2.39
N SER A 73 2.51 -1.04 3.21
CA SER A 73 1.10 -1.05 2.76
C SER A 73 0.61 0.31 2.22
N ARG A 74 1.38 1.38 2.46
CA ARG A 74 1.10 2.73 1.92
C ARG A 74 1.73 2.94 0.55
N ILE A 75 2.87 2.30 0.28
CA ILE A 75 3.60 2.39 -0.99
C ILE A 75 3.02 1.38 -2.00
N PHE A 76 2.65 0.19 -1.54
CA PHE A 76 2.09 -0.87 -2.37
C PHE A 76 0.66 -1.15 -1.92
N PRO A 77 -0.34 -0.45 -2.49
CA PRO A 77 -1.73 -0.72 -2.17
C PRO A 77 -2.07 -2.14 -2.61
N ASP A 78 -2.50 -2.93 -1.62
CA ASP A 78 -2.80 -4.34 -1.80
C ASP A 78 -3.81 -4.55 -2.94
N LYS A 79 -3.58 -5.56 -3.79
CA LYS A 79 -4.30 -5.78 -5.05
C LYS A 79 -5.82 -5.91 -4.86
N LYS A 80 -6.24 -6.34 -3.67
CA LYS A 80 -7.65 -6.47 -3.25
C LYS A 80 -8.32 -5.10 -3.07
N ASN A 81 -7.62 -4.14 -2.47
CA ASN A 81 -8.13 -2.78 -2.23
C ASN A 81 -8.18 -1.95 -3.52
N ALA A 82 -7.25 -2.17 -4.45
CA ALA A 82 -7.25 -1.51 -5.75
C ALA A 82 -8.52 -1.80 -6.57
N LYS A 83 -9.01 -3.05 -6.53
CA LYS A 83 -10.26 -3.43 -7.21
C LYS A 83 -11.50 -2.78 -6.60
N GLU A 84 -11.55 -2.65 -5.27
CA GLU A 84 -12.69 -2.00 -4.61
C GLU A 84 -12.71 -0.49 -4.87
N MET A 85 -11.53 0.15 -4.89
CA MET A 85 -11.41 1.57 -5.22
C MET A 85 -11.87 1.86 -6.66
N GLN A 86 -11.52 1.00 -7.62
CA GLN A 86 -12.02 1.09 -9.00
C GLN A 86 -13.54 0.91 -9.10
N ARG A 87 -14.14 0.02 -8.30
CA ARG A 87 -15.61 -0.15 -8.27
C ARG A 87 -16.30 1.11 -7.78
N ARG A 88 -15.82 1.71 -6.68
CA ARG A 88 -16.36 2.97 -6.17
C ARG A 88 -16.20 4.11 -7.18
N GLN A 89 -15.06 4.21 -7.87
CA GLN A 89 -14.88 5.22 -8.93
C GLN A 89 -15.90 5.06 -10.06
N LYS A 90 -16.16 3.83 -10.51
CA LYS A 90 -17.16 3.57 -11.57
C LYS A 90 -18.58 3.91 -11.11
N GLU A 91 -18.91 3.71 -9.84
CA GLU A 91 -20.19 4.14 -9.28
C GLU A 91 -20.31 5.66 -9.23
N PHE A 92 -19.29 6.37 -8.75
CA PHE A 92 -19.28 7.84 -8.75
C PHE A 92 -19.45 8.45 -10.15
N ILE A 93 -18.87 7.85 -11.18
CA ILE A 93 -19.02 8.27 -12.58
C ILE A 93 -20.45 8.02 -13.11
N ARG A 94 -21.19 7.06 -12.54
CA ARG A 94 -22.59 6.82 -12.90
C ARG A 94 -23.54 7.77 -12.17
N THR A 95 -23.20 8.22 -10.97
CA THR A 95 -24.08 9.07 -10.15
C THR A 95 -23.90 10.57 -10.43
N ARG A 96 -22.78 10.98 -11.01
CA ARG A 96 -22.60 12.33 -11.58
C ARG A 96 -22.40 12.18 -13.08
N VAL A 97 -23.18 12.93 -13.86
CA VAL A 97 -23.07 13.11 -15.31
C VAL A 97 -24.03 12.19 -16.07
N GLU A 98 -25.25 12.67 -16.30
CA GLU A 98 -25.79 12.64 -17.66
C GLU A 98 -24.83 13.53 -18.48
N PRO A 99 -24.02 12.96 -19.37
CA PRO A 99 -23.21 13.77 -20.25
C PRO A 99 -24.19 14.38 -21.24
N ASN A 100 -24.43 15.68 -21.15
CA ASN A 100 -24.88 16.43 -22.31
C ASN A 100 -23.94 16.06 -23.45
N LEU A 101 -24.43 15.29 -24.42
CA LEU A 101 -23.62 14.85 -25.55
C LEU A 101 -23.00 16.10 -26.18
N PRO A 102 -21.67 16.24 -26.22
CA PRO A 102 -21.09 17.29 -27.02
C PRO A 102 -21.54 17.03 -28.46
N GLN A 103 -22.31 17.97 -29.02
CA GLN A 103 -22.75 17.92 -30.41
C GLN A 103 -21.51 17.63 -31.27
N GLN A 104 -21.59 16.53 -31.99
CA GLN A 104 -20.51 15.97 -32.78
C GLN A 104 -20.15 16.97 -33.87
N LYS A 105 -19.15 17.82 -33.61
CA LYS A 105 -18.53 18.63 -34.66
C LYS A 105 -17.94 17.65 -35.68
N GLU A 106 -18.46 17.68 -36.90
CA GLU A 106 -17.93 16.95 -38.04
C GLU A 106 -16.43 17.23 -38.15
N ILE A 107 -15.62 16.25 -37.77
CA ILE A 107 -14.18 16.30 -37.93
C ILE A 107 -13.96 16.14 -39.43
N LYS A 108 -13.68 17.26 -40.13
CA LYS A 108 -13.20 17.20 -41.51
C LYS A 108 -11.97 16.31 -41.52
N SER A 109 -12.07 15.17 -42.21
CA SER A 109 -10.99 14.21 -42.39
C SER A 109 -9.86 14.89 -43.13
N VAL A 110 -8.83 15.31 -42.39
CA VAL A 110 -7.57 15.76 -42.96
C VAL A 110 -6.87 14.50 -43.47
N ASP A 111 -6.80 14.35 -44.80
CA ASP A 111 -6.00 13.34 -45.46
C ASP A 111 -4.52 13.56 -45.15
N LEU A 112 -4.06 12.99 -44.03
CA LEU A 112 -2.65 12.85 -43.72
C LEU A 112 -2.09 11.77 -44.65
N LYS A 113 -1.64 12.20 -45.83
CA LYS A 113 -0.78 11.41 -46.73
C LYS A 113 0.52 11.09 -46.00
N ILE A 114 0.53 10.01 -45.23
CA ILE A 114 1.73 9.47 -44.59
C ILE A 114 2.63 8.97 -45.73
N ARG A 115 3.60 9.79 -46.14
CA ARG A 115 4.67 9.31 -47.02
C ARG A 115 5.42 8.21 -46.25
N PRO A 116 5.66 7.02 -46.83
CA PRO A 116 6.55 6.05 -46.22
C PRO A 116 7.95 6.67 -46.20
N ILE A 117 8.44 6.96 -44.99
CA ILE A 117 9.79 7.48 -44.75
C ILE A 117 10.75 6.34 -45.02
N GLY A 118 11.08 6.15 -46.31
CA GLY A 118 12.14 5.26 -46.75
C GLY A 118 13.48 5.75 -46.18
N ARG A 119 14.19 4.83 -45.52
CA ARG A 119 15.47 4.99 -44.79
C ARG A 119 15.32 5.31 -43.30
N THR A 120 14.91 4.30 -42.54
CA THR A 120 15.31 4.11 -41.14
C THR A 120 16.84 4.11 -41.06
N LYS A 121 17.44 5.28 -40.88
CA LYS A 121 18.86 5.39 -40.52
C LYS A 121 19.03 4.62 -39.22
N GLN A 122 19.80 3.53 -39.26
CA GLN A 122 20.11 2.75 -38.07
C GLN A 122 20.75 3.69 -37.04
N LEU A 123 20.08 3.88 -35.92
CA LEU A 123 20.49 4.81 -34.85
C LEU A 123 21.75 4.34 -34.13
N ILE A 124 22.14 3.09 -34.36
CA ILE A 124 23.25 2.39 -33.71
C ILE A 124 24.14 1.69 -34.76
N LYS A 125 25.45 1.75 -34.55
CA LYS A 125 26.50 1.12 -35.35
C LYS A 125 27.47 0.38 -34.42
N LYS A 126 28.15 -0.64 -34.93
CA LYS A 126 29.16 -1.39 -34.17
C LYS A 126 30.55 -0.91 -34.57
N CYS A 127 31.43 -0.66 -33.59
CA CYS A 127 32.81 -0.30 -33.87
C CYS A 127 33.53 -1.49 -34.57
N PRO A 128 34.13 -1.30 -35.75
CA PRO A 128 34.78 -2.39 -36.49
C PRO A 128 36.04 -2.92 -35.77
N ASN A 129 36.68 -2.10 -34.93
CA ASN A 129 37.95 -2.45 -34.31
C ASN A 129 37.83 -3.12 -32.93
N CYS A 130 36.75 -2.85 -32.17
CA CYS A 130 36.59 -3.40 -30.82
C CYS A 130 35.20 -4.00 -30.55
N GLY A 131 34.27 -3.89 -31.50
CA GLY A 131 32.94 -4.48 -31.39
C GLY A 131 31.96 -3.73 -30.49
N MET A 132 32.34 -2.58 -29.91
CA MET A 132 31.44 -1.79 -29.06
C MET A 132 30.28 -1.17 -29.86
N ILE A 133 29.06 -1.23 -29.32
CA ILE A 133 27.86 -0.63 -29.93
C ILE A 133 27.85 0.87 -29.62
N LEU A 134 27.68 1.69 -30.65
CA LEU A 134 27.78 3.14 -30.60
C LEU A 134 26.61 3.79 -31.33
N GLY A 135 26.23 4.98 -30.89
CA GLY A 135 25.26 5.80 -31.64
C GLY A 135 25.84 6.22 -33.00
N SER A 136 24.99 6.35 -34.01
CA SER A 136 25.38 6.70 -35.39
C SER A 136 26.07 8.07 -35.53
N PHE A 137 26.01 8.90 -34.50
CA PHE A 137 26.63 10.23 -34.40
C PHE A 137 28.06 10.22 -33.82
N VAL A 138 28.54 9.07 -33.34
CA VAL A 138 29.86 8.97 -32.68
C VAL A 138 30.96 8.76 -33.71
N LYS A 139 31.86 9.75 -33.89
CA LYS A 139 32.95 9.72 -34.88
C LYS A 139 34.20 8.95 -34.42
N LYS A 140 34.42 8.82 -33.11
CA LYS A 140 35.57 8.11 -32.51
C LYS A 140 35.09 7.16 -31.43
N CYS A 141 35.59 5.93 -31.44
CA CYS A 141 35.22 4.95 -30.44
C CYS A 141 35.84 5.32 -29.08
N PRO A 142 35.05 5.48 -28.01
CA PRO A 142 35.60 5.78 -26.69
C PRO A 142 36.32 4.58 -26.05
N ALA A 143 36.09 3.35 -26.54
CA ALA A 143 36.81 2.17 -26.03
C ALA A 143 38.20 1.97 -26.68
N CYS A 144 38.35 2.24 -27.98
CA CYS A 144 39.62 1.99 -28.69
C CYS A 144 40.27 3.24 -29.31
N GLY A 145 39.67 4.42 -29.17
CA GLY A 145 40.19 5.70 -29.67
C GLY A 145 40.20 5.85 -31.20
N LYS A 146 39.98 4.78 -31.97
CA LYS A 146 39.99 4.79 -33.43
C LYS A 146 38.73 5.44 -34.01
N SER A 147 38.87 6.09 -35.16
CA SER A 147 37.76 6.70 -35.90
C SER A 147 36.81 5.65 -36.45
N ILE A 148 35.52 5.93 -36.38
CA ILE A 148 34.46 5.12 -36.98
C ILE A 148 34.11 5.84 -38.28
N ILE A 149 34.78 5.43 -39.34
CA ILE A 149 34.51 5.92 -40.70
C ILE A 149 33.51 4.92 -41.27
N ASP A 150 32.38 5.42 -41.74
CA ASP A 150 31.38 4.64 -42.46
C ASP A 150 31.91 4.15 -43.81
#